data_AF-A0A8G2C7A8-F1
#
_entry.id   AF-A0A8G2C7A8-F1
#
_cell.length_a   1.000
_cell.length_b   1.000
_cell.length_c   1.000
_cell.angle_alpha   90.00
_cell.angle_beta   90.00
_cell.angle_gamma   90.00
#
_symmetry.space_group_name_H-M   'P 1'
#
loop_
_entity.id
_entity.type
_entity.pdbx_description
1 polymer ?
#
loop_
_entity_poly.entity_id
_entity_poly.type
_entity_poly.pdbx_seq_one_letter_code
_entity_poly.pdbx_strand_id
1 'polypeptide(L)'
;MKRKGREHAPETVWKAQELYCVARLTFRDVANQAGVAESTVKRWADKHGWREKRERIARAECDIRADLVLARSEMIKSLMKKKDPQTGFAVASLENLAIKQAEFQREGLAAEIATHNEKRTISSAKDAVLVLREAIENKLSVLLASPEDVNFKSVADIQKALKLLTEMEAAHNVDQQEAPNKGMSADLAAKIREVL
;
A
#
# COMPACT_ATOMS: atom_id res chain seq x y z
N MET A 1 -21.01 -31.92 -17.10
CA MET A 1 -21.95 -31.10 -16.29
C MET A 1 -21.76 -29.61 -16.65
N LYS A 2 -22.71 -28.99 -17.36
CA LYS A 2 -22.71 -27.53 -17.58
C LYS A 2 -23.11 -26.86 -16.26
N ARG A 3 -22.18 -26.20 -15.56
CA ARG A 3 -22.50 -25.38 -14.37
C ARG A 3 -23.44 -24.27 -14.83
N LYS A 4 -24.70 -24.35 -14.42
CA LYS A 4 -25.72 -23.31 -14.61
C LYS A 4 -25.18 -22.06 -13.90
N GLY A 5 -24.66 -21.11 -14.67
CA GLY A 5 -24.14 -19.86 -14.13
C GLY A 5 -25.26 -19.16 -13.38
N ARG A 6 -25.03 -18.79 -12.13
CA ARG A 6 -25.96 -17.95 -11.37
C ARG A 6 -26.12 -16.65 -12.18
N GLU A 7 -27.33 -16.36 -12.64
CA GLU A 7 -27.62 -15.05 -13.23
C GLU A 7 -27.54 -14.03 -12.10
N HIS A 8 -26.67 -13.04 -12.27
CA HIS A 8 -26.51 -11.97 -11.29
C HIS A 8 -27.45 -10.83 -11.66
N ALA A 9 -27.94 -10.12 -10.65
CA ALA A 9 -28.76 -8.93 -10.86
C ALA A 9 -27.99 -7.89 -11.70
N PRO A 10 -28.67 -7.15 -12.59
CA PRO A 10 -28.04 -6.07 -13.38
C PRO A 10 -27.26 -5.07 -12.53
N GLU A 11 -27.77 -4.75 -11.33
CA GLU A 11 -27.11 -3.83 -10.40
C GLU A 11 -25.74 -4.33 -9.94
N THR A 12 -25.57 -5.64 -9.74
CA THR A 12 -24.26 -6.21 -9.41
C THR A 12 -23.26 -6.01 -10.54
N VAL A 13 -23.73 -6.12 -11.78
CA VAL A 13 -22.89 -5.90 -12.98
C VAL A 13 -22.52 -4.42 -13.10
N TRP A 14 -23.46 -3.50 -12.88
CA TRP A 14 -23.21 -2.06 -12.89
C TRP A 14 -22.27 -1.64 -11.78
N LYS A 15 -22.46 -2.17 -10.57
CA LYS A 15 -21.57 -1.87 -9.45
C LYS A 15 -20.15 -2.36 -9.72
N ALA A 16 -20.00 -3.59 -10.21
CA ALA A 16 -18.69 -4.12 -10.60
C ALA A 16 -18.06 -3.30 -11.72
N GLN A 17 -18.86 -2.79 -12.66
CA GLN A 17 -18.39 -1.89 -13.72
C GLN A 17 -17.85 -0.57 -13.16
N GLU A 18 -18.57 0.07 -12.23
CA GLU A 18 -18.12 1.31 -11.57
C GLU A 18 -16.80 1.08 -10.82
N LEU A 19 -16.73 0.01 -10.03
CA LEU A 19 -15.54 -0.35 -9.27
C LEU A 19 -14.32 -0.57 -10.16
N TYR A 20 -14.51 -1.20 -11.32
CA TYR A 20 -13.42 -1.46 -12.26
C TYR A 20 -13.05 -0.22 -13.09
N CYS A 21 -14.03 0.46 -13.69
CA CYS A 21 -13.81 1.52 -14.66
C CYS A 21 -13.48 2.86 -14.03
N VAL A 22 -14.16 3.21 -12.93
CA VAL A 22 -14.04 4.50 -12.25
C VAL A 22 -13.11 4.40 -11.04
N ALA A 23 -13.38 3.47 -10.12
CA ALA A 23 -12.52 3.29 -8.93
C ALA A 23 -11.19 2.55 -9.23
N ARG A 24 -10.94 2.19 -10.50
CA ARG A 24 -9.68 1.64 -11.02
C ARG A 24 -9.20 0.34 -10.34
N LEU A 25 -10.08 -0.35 -9.63
CA LEU A 25 -9.74 -1.57 -8.89
C LEU A 25 -9.31 -2.72 -9.82
N THR A 26 -8.57 -3.68 -9.26
CA THR A 26 -8.22 -4.92 -9.97
C THR A 26 -9.45 -5.83 -10.08
N PHE A 27 -9.45 -6.79 -11.01
CA PHE A 27 -10.57 -7.74 -11.10
C PHE A 27 -10.77 -8.54 -9.80
N ARG A 28 -9.69 -8.83 -9.08
CA ARG A 28 -9.73 -9.51 -7.78
C ARG A 28 -10.45 -8.66 -6.75
N ASP A 29 -10.11 -7.37 -6.65
CA ASP A 29 -10.72 -6.49 -5.63
C ASP A 29 -12.17 -6.16 -5.96
N VAL A 30 -12.49 -5.99 -7.26
CA VAL A 30 -13.87 -5.87 -7.74
C VAL A 30 -14.68 -7.12 -7.39
N ALA A 31 -14.12 -8.32 -7.61
CA ALA A 31 -14.76 -9.59 -7.29
C ALA A 31 -15.03 -9.71 -5.78
N ASN A 32 -14.04 -9.36 -4.94
CA ASN A 32 -14.17 -9.35 -3.49
C ASN A 32 -15.27 -8.38 -3.02
N GLN A 33 -15.28 -7.14 -3.53
CA GLN A 33 -16.26 -6.14 -3.14
C GLN A 33 -17.67 -6.43 -3.67
N ALA A 34 -17.79 -7.01 -4.86
CA ALA A 34 -19.08 -7.36 -5.46
C ALA A 34 -19.60 -8.74 -5.00
N GLY A 35 -18.82 -9.53 -4.25
CA GLY A 35 -19.22 -10.85 -3.76
C GLY A 35 -19.39 -11.90 -4.87
N VAL A 36 -18.58 -11.80 -5.93
CA VAL A 36 -18.65 -12.68 -7.11
C VAL A 36 -17.29 -13.30 -7.43
N ALA A 37 -17.25 -14.35 -8.25
CA ALA A 37 -15.99 -14.93 -8.70
C ALA A 37 -15.26 -13.98 -9.68
N GLU A 38 -13.93 -13.91 -9.60
CA GLU A 38 -13.10 -13.09 -10.51
C GLU A 38 -13.32 -13.45 -11.99
N SER A 39 -13.50 -14.73 -12.30
CA SER A 39 -13.82 -15.19 -13.66
C SER A 39 -15.15 -14.64 -14.19
N THR A 40 -16.12 -14.42 -13.31
CA THR A 40 -17.39 -13.77 -13.67
C THR A 40 -17.16 -12.30 -14.04
N VAL A 41 -16.34 -11.58 -13.27
CA VAL A 41 -16.00 -10.17 -13.55
C VAL A 41 -15.24 -10.05 -14.87
N LYS A 42 -14.27 -10.93 -15.14
CA LYS A 42 -13.55 -10.97 -16.42
C LYS A 42 -14.50 -11.17 -17.60
N ARG A 43 -15.42 -12.13 -17.48
CA ARG A 43 -16.45 -12.38 -18.51
C ARG A 43 -17.34 -11.16 -18.75
N TRP A 44 -17.73 -10.43 -17.71
CA TRP A 44 -18.50 -9.18 -17.87
C TRP A 44 -17.68 -8.08 -18.52
N ALA A 45 -16.41 -7.96 -18.13
CA ALA A 45 -15.50 -6.99 -18.73
C ALA A 45 -15.34 -7.20 -20.24
N ASP A 46 -15.21 -8.46 -20.66
CA ASP A 46 -15.12 -8.83 -22.08
C ASP A 46 -16.48 -8.60 -22.78
N LYS A 47 -17.59 -9.05 -22.19
CA LYS A 47 -18.94 -8.90 -22.76
C LYS A 47 -19.36 -7.44 -22.98
N HIS A 48 -18.95 -6.55 -22.08
CA HIS A 48 -19.41 -5.16 -22.04
C HIS A 48 -18.30 -4.15 -22.35
N GLY A 49 -17.14 -4.60 -22.85
CA GLY A 49 -16.04 -3.71 -23.27
C GLY A 49 -15.50 -2.82 -22.14
N TRP A 50 -15.39 -3.32 -20.91
CA TRP A 50 -15.04 -2.48 -19.77
C TRP A 50 -13.62 -1.93 -19.84
N ARG A 51 -12.69 -2.64 -20.49
CA ARG A 51 -11.29 -2.19 -20.65
C ARG A 51 -11.22 -0.92 -21.51
N GLU A 52 -11.89 -0.93 -22.65
CA GLU A 52 -11.99 0.23 -23.54
C GLU A 52 -12.72 1.38 -22.85
N LYS A 53 -13.81 1.10 -22.12
CA LYS A 53 -14.51 2.11 -21.31
C LYS A 53 -13.58 2.74 -20.27
N ARG A 54 -12.79 1.94 -19.55
CA ARG A 54 -11.82 2.42 -18.53
C ARG A 54 -10.72 3.29 -19.16
N GLU A 55 -10.25 2.94 -20.35
CA GLU A 55 -9.29 3.75 -21.10
C GLU A 55 -9.91 5.08 -21.53
N ARG A 56 -11.11 5.06 -22.11
CA ARG A 56 -11.83 6.26 -22.54
C ARG A 56 -12.08 7.22 -21.37
N ILE A 57 -12.45 6.70 -20.21
CA ILE A 57 -12.58 7.49 -18.98
C ILE A 57 -11.23 8.10 -18.59
N ALA A 58 -10.13 7.32 -18.64
CA ALA A 58 -8.79 7.84 -18.33
C ALA A 58 -8.38 9.00 -19.22
N ARG A 59 -8.66 8.88 -20.53
CA ARG A 59 -8.36 9.90 -21.51
C ARG A 59 -9.14 11.18 -21.22
N ALA A 60 -10.46 11.06 -21.02
CA ALA A 60 -11.29 12.20 -20.67
C ALA A 60 -10.87 12.86 -19.35
N GLU A 61 -10.49 12.08 -18.33
CA GLU A 61 -9.97 12.61 -17.06
C GLU A 61 -8.65 13.38 -17.26
N CYS A 62 -7.76 12.89 -18.13
CA CYS A 62 -6.52 13.59 -18.47
C CYS A 62 -6.79 14.89 -19.22
N ASP A 63 -7.68 14.86 -20.21
CA ASP A 63 -8.05 16.04 -21.00
C ASP A 63 -8.68 17.11 -20.09
N ILE A 64 -9.64 16.73 -19.24
CA ILE A 64 -10.26 17.64 -18.26
C ILE A 64 -9.22 18.27 -17.34
N ARG A 65 -8.22 17.50 -16.89
CA ARG A 65 -7.15 18.02 -16.02
C ARG A 65 -6.29 19.04 -16.75
N ALA A 66 -5.96 18.79 -18.02
CA ALA A 66 -5.20 19.72 -18.84
C ALA A 66 -6.01 21.01 -19.10
N ASP A 67 -7.27 20.88 -19.49
CA ASP A 67 -8.17 22.00 -19.74
C ASP A 67 -8.36 22.87 -18.50
N LEU A 68 -8.45 22.26 -17.31
CA LEU A 68 -8.55 22.99 -16.05
C LEU A 68 -7.31 23.86 -15.78
N VAL A 69 -6.11 23.35 -16.06
CA VAL A 69 -4.86 24.11 -15.92
C VAL A 69 -4.82 25.29 -16.90
N LEU A 70 -5.23 25.06 -18.14
CA LEU A 70 -5.31 26.10 -19.17
C LEU A 70 -6.34 27.18 -18.78
N ALA A 71 -7.55 26.78 -18.41
CA ALA A 71 -8.61 27.69 -17.97
C ALA A 71 -8.17 28.53 -16.77
N ARG A 72 -7.50 27.91 -15.78
CA ARG A 72 -6.93 28.62 -14.64
C ARG A 72 -5.89 29.66 -15.07
N SER A 73 -4.97 29.30 -15.99
CA SER A 73 -3.97 30.23 -16.53
C SER A 73 -4.62 31.44 -17.22
N GLU A 74 -5.63 31.19 -18.04
CA GLU A 74 -6.36 32.25 -18.77
C GLU A 74 -7.13 33.18 -17.83
N MET A 75 -7.77 32.62 -16.80
CA MET A 75 -8.50 33.39 -15.80
C MET A 75 -7.58 34.27 -14.96
N ILE A 76 -6.41 33.78 -14.55
CA ILE A 76 -5.39 34.60 -13.85
C ILE A 76 -4.91 35.74 -14.76
N LYS A 77 -4.60 35.45 -16.02
CA LYS A 77 -4.20 36.49 -16.99
C LYS A 77 -5.30 37.54 -17.18
N SER A 78 -6.55 37.11 -17.23
CA SER A 78 -7.71 38.01 -17.35
C SER A 78 -7.88 38.88 -16.10
N LEU A 79 -7.71 38.31 -14.91
CA LEU A 79 -7.74 39.04 -13.64
C LEU A 79 -6.64 40.12 -13.59
N MET A 80 -5.42 39.80 -14.02
CA MET A 80 -4.32 40.76 -14.04
C MET A 80 -4.58 41.95 -14.98
N LYS A 81 -5.33 41.72 -16.06
CA LYS A 81 -5.69 42.76 -17.04
C LYS A 81 -6.89 43.61 -16.60
N LYS A 82 -8.00 42.96 -16.25
CA LYS A 82 -9.29 43.62 -15.99
C LYS A 82 -9.49 44.01 -14.53
N LYS A 83 -8.86 43.27 -13.60
CA LYS A 83 -8.97 43.45 -12.14
C LYS A 83 -10.41 43.47 -11.64
N ASP A 84 -11.32 42.78 -12.33
CA ASP A 84 -12.72 42.76 -11.97
C ASP A 84 -13.00 41.71 -10.86
N PRO A 85 -13.93 42.00 -9.92
CA PRO A 85 -14.23 41.11 -8.81
C PRO A 85 -14.77 39.73 -9.21
N GLN A 86 -15.48 39.63 -10.34
CA GLN A 86 -16.10 38.38 -10.78
C GLN A 86 -15.04 37.37 -11.24
N THR A 87 -14.09 37.82 -12.06
CA THR A 87 -12.92 37.03 -12.45
C THR A 87 -12.10 36.67 -11.21
N GLY A 88 -11.95 37.59 -10.26
CA GLY A 88 -11.27 37.34 -8.98
C GLY A 88 -11.90 36.19 -8.17
N PHE A 89 -13.23 36.18 -8.05
CA PHE A 89 -13.95 35.10 -7.37
C PHE A 89 -13.85 33.76 -8.09
N ALA A 90 -13.93 33.77 -9.43
CA ALA A 90 -13.79 32.56 -10.23
C ALA A 90 -12.38 31.95 -10.11
N VAL A 91 -11.33 32.79 -10.12
CA VAL A 91 -9.95 32.35 -9.84
C VAL A 91 -9.86 31.74 -8.43
N ALA A 92 -10.33 32.44 -7.39
CA ALA A 92 -10.29 31.92 -6.02
C ALA A 92 -11.01 30.57 -5.86
N SER A 93 -12.14 30.38 -6.55
CA SER A 93 -12.87 29.11 -6.56
C SER A 93 -12.08 27.98 -7.22
N LEU A 94 -11.43 28.25 -8.35
CA LEU A 94 -10.58 27.27 -9.05
C LEU A 94 -9.31 26.94 -8.24
N GLU A 95 -8.71 27.93 -7.57
CA GLU A 95 -7.56 27.72 -6.68
C GLU A 95 -7.93 26.86 -5.48
N ASN A 96 -9.06 27.14 -4.83
CA ASN A 96 -9.56 26.32 -3.72
C ASN A 96 -9.88 24.88 -4.15
N LEU A 97 -10.42 24.69 -5.35
CA LEU A 97 -10.65 23.36 -5.91
C LEU A 97 -9.31 22.63 -6.13
N ALA A 98 -8.31 23.32 -6.69
CA ALA A 98 -6.99 22.75 -6.93
C ALA A 98 -6.27 22.34 -5.63
N ILE A 99 -6.38 23.16 -4.57
CA ILE A 99 -5.84 22.84 -3.24
C ILE A 99 -6.49 21.56 -2.70
N LYS A 100 -7.83 21.49 -2.69
CA LYS A 100 -8.55 20.30 -2.22
C LYS A 100 -8.17 19.05 -3.01
N GLN A 101 -8.06 19.16 -4.34
CA GLN A 101 -7.63 18.04 -5.18
C GLN A 101 -6.20 17.57 -4.84
N ALA A 102 -5.28 18.50 -4.58
CA ALA A 102 -3.91 18.18 -4.18
C ALA A 102 -3.85 17.54 -2.78
N GLU A 103 -4.67 17.99 -1.84
CA GLU A 103 -4.83 17.36 -0.53
C GLU A 103 -5.33 15.92 -0.66
N PHE A 104 -6.42 15.69 -1.41
CA PHE A 104 -6.93 14.33 -1.65
C PHE A 104 -5.93 13.43 -2.36
N GLN A 105 -5.16 13.95 -3.32
CA GLN A 105 -4.11 13.18 -3.98
C GLN A 105 -2.98 12.83 -3.02
N ARG A 106 -2.57 13.76 -2.15
CA ARG A 106 -1.55 13.50 -1.12
C ARG A 106 -2.04 12.47 -0.11
N GLU A 107 -3.29 12.57 0.34
CA GLU A 107 -3.94 11.58 1.21
C GLU A 107 -4.04 10.21 0.53
N GLY A 108 -4.41 10.18 -0.74
CA GLY A 108 -4.47 8.97 -1.55
C GLY A 108 -3.10 8.31 -1.71
N LEU A 109 -2.06 9.08 -2.03
CA LEU A 109 -0.67 8.59 -2.11
C LEU A 109 -0.17 8.10 -0.76
N ALA A 110 -0.50 8.79 0.35
CA ALA A 110 -0.16 8.34 1.69
C ALA A 110 -0.86 7.01 2.03
N ALA A 111 -2.13 6.84 1.65
CA ALA A 111 -2.87 5.59 1.82
C ALA A 111 -2.33 4.46 0.91
N GLU A 112 -1.91 4.78 -0.32
CA GLU A 112 -1.29 3.83 -1.23
C GLU A 112 0.08 3.37 -0.72
N ILE A 113 0.92 4.28 -0.21
CA ILE A 113 2.19 3.94 0.46
C ILE A 113 1.94 3.08 1.71
N ALA A 114 0.90 3.39 2.49
CA ALA A 114 0.52 2.61 3.65
C ALA A 114 0.04 1.18 3.30
N THR A 115 -0.50 0.98 2.09
CA THR A 115 -0.97 -0.33 1.61
C THR A 115 0.11 -1.10 0.84
N HIS A 116 1.03 -0.43 0.14
CA HIS A 116 2.20 -1.03 -0.54
C HIS A 116 3.27 -1.52 0.44
N ASN A 117 3.28 -1.02 1.67
CA ASN A 117 3.81 -1.79 2.79
C ASN A 117 2.85 -2.96 3.08
N GLU A 118 2.78 -3.92 2.16
CA GLU A 118 2.27 -5.25 2.47
C GLU A 118 3.01 -5.66 3.75
N LYS A 119 2.28 -5.82 4.85
CA LYS A 119 2.84 -6.23 6.14
C LYS A 119 3.62 -7.51 5.90
N ARG A 120 4.95 -7.41 5.73
CA ARG A 120 5.81 -8.58 5.56
C ARG A 120 5.47 -9.53 6.70
N THR A 121 5.07 -10.75 6.36
CA THR A 121 4.73 -11.77 7.35
C THR A 121 6.00 -12.17 8.08
N ILE A 122 6.14 -11.70 9.32
CA ILE A 122 7.23 -12.10 10.21
C ILE A 122 7.01 -13.57 10.58
N SER A 123 7.81 -14.45 9.99
CA SER A 123 7.62 -15.90 10.02
C SER A 123 8.41 -16.59 11.14
N SER A 124 9.38 -15.88 11.74
CA SER A 124 10.18 -16.36 12.85
C SER A 124 10.69 -15.20 13.70
N ALA A 125 11.14 -15.51 14.90
CA ALA A 125 11.64 -14.49 15.80
C ALA A 125 13.01 -13.93 15.35
N LYS A 126 13.81 -14.70 14.58
CA LYS A 126 14.99 -14.21 13.85
C LYS A 126 14.63 -13.21 12.74
N ASP A 127 13.56 -13.51 12.00
CA ASP A 127 13.00 -12.63 10.96
C ASP A 127 12.48 -11.33 11.60
N ALA A 128 11.87 -11.42 12.78
CA ALA A 128 11.41 -10.26 13.55
C ALA A 128 12.55 -9.31 13.93
N VAL A 129 13.69 -9.84 14.39
CA VAL A 129 14.88 -9.06 14.74
C VAL A 129 15.46 -8.35 13.52
N LEU A 130 15.57 -9.05 12.38
CA LEU A 130 16.08 -8.45 11.14
C LEU A 130 15.18 -7.32 10.64
N VAL A 131 13.87 -7.52 10.65
CA VAL A 131 12.88 -6.50 10.25
C VAL A 131 12.91 -5.31 11.20
N LEU A 132 13.00 -5.55 12.51
CA LEU A 132 13.08 -4.47 13.50
C LEU A 132 14.36 -3.65 13.32
N ARG A 133 15.49 -4.29 13.02
CA ARG A 133 16.76 -3.62 12.72
C ARG A 133 16.64 -2.72 11.49
N GLU A 134 16.13 -3.25 10.37
CA GLU A 134 15.93 -2.50 9.12
C GLU A 134 15.01 -1.28 9.34
N ALA A 135 13.95 -1.44 10.15
CA ALA A 135 13.04 -0.35 10.48
C ALA A 135 13.71 0.75 11.33
N ILE A 136 14.57 0.39 12.28
CA ILE A 136 15.33 1.35 13.11
C ILE A 136 16.35 2.09 12.25
N GLU A 137 17.08 1.39 11.36
CA GLU A 137 18.05 1.99 10.44
C GLU A 137 17.40 2.97 9.47
N ASN A 138 16.24 2.62 8.90
CA ASN A 138 15.47 3.52 8.04
C ASN A 138 14.97 4.75 8.80
N LYS A 139 14.53 4.59 10.06
CA LYS A 139 14.11 5.73 10.88
C LYS A 139 15.29 6.64 11.23
N LEU A 140 16.45 6.06 11.51
CA LEU A 140 17.70 6.79 11.73
C LEU A 140 18.15 7.54 10.48
N SER A 141 18.08 6.94 9.30
CA SER A 141 18.49 7.59 8.05
C SER A 141 17.62 8.80 7.74
N VAL A 142 16.30 8.72 7.96
CA VAL A 142 15.38 9.86 7.81
C VAL A 142 15.69 10.96 8.83
N LEU A 143 15.90 10.61 10.10
CA LEU A 143 16.21 11.60 11.15
C LEU A 143 17.56 12.28 10.93
N LEU A 144 18.56 11.57 10.42
CA LEU A 144 19.88 12.13 10.12
C LEU A 144 19.90 12.95 8.83
N ALA A 145 18.97 12.69 7.89
CA ALA A 145 18.81 13.48 6.67
C ALA A 145 18.20 14.87 6.94
N SER A 146 17.56 15.08 8.10
CA SER A 146 17.03 16.38 8.54
C SER A 146 17.43 16.67 9.98
N PRO A 147 18.70 17.06 10.22
CA PRO A 147 19.25 17.25 11.57
C PRO A 147 18.51 18.27 12.43
N GLU A 148 17.79 19.20 11.80
CA GLU A 148 17.03 20.27 12.47
C GLU A 148 15.76 19.76 13.17
N ASP A 149 15.27 18.58 12.77
CA ASP A 149 14.10 17.92 13.37
C ASP A 149 14.47 16.94 14.51
N VAL A 150 15.77 16.78 14.78
CA VAL A 150 16.25 15.88 15.85
C VAL A 150 16.03 16.53 17.21
N ASN A 151 15.13 15.96 18.00
CA ASN A 151 14.84 16.40 19.37
C ASN A 151 15.15 15.30 20.40
N PHE A 152 15.28 15.69 21.68
CA PHE A 152 15.66 14.78 22.76
C PHE A 152 14.72 13.57 22.90
N LYS A 153 13.43 13.75 22.58
CA LYS A 153 12.44 12.66 22.59
C LYS A 153 12.73 11.62 21.50
N SER A 154 13.02 12.07 20.27
CA SER A 154 13.36 11.18 19.16
C SER A 154 14.62 10.34 19.44
N VAL A 155 15.63 10.94 20.08
CA VAL A 155 16.86 10.25 20.48
C VAL A 155 16.59 9.22 21.58
N ALA A 156 15.79 9.57 22.60
CA ALA A 156 15.41 8.65 23.66
C ALA A 156 14.59 7.46 23.15
N ASP A 157 13.70 7.68 22.19
CA ASP A 157 12.88 6.61 21.59
C ASP A 157 13.74 5.67 20.71
N ILE A 158 14.72 6.19 19.97
CA ILE A 158 15.70 5.36 19.25
C ILE A 158 16.54 4.54 20.22
N GLN A 159 17.01 5.14 21.32
CA GLN A 159 17.81 4.43 22.32
C GLN A 159 17.04 3.25 22.92
N LYS A 160 15.74 3.43 23.22
CA LYS A 160 14.87 2.35 23.70
C LYS A 160 14.70 1.25 22.65
N ALA A 161 14.52 1.62 21.38
CA ALA A 161 14.37 0.66 20.29
C ALA A 161 15.65 -0.17 20.08
N LEU A 162 16.83 0.45 20.16
CA LEU A 162 18.11 -0.25 20.08
C LEU A 162 18.34 -1.19 21.27
N LYS A 163 17.94 -0.79 22.49
CA LYS A 163 18.01 -1.68 23.66
C LYS A 163 17.12 -2.91 23.49
N LEU A 164 15.89 -2.71 23.05
CA LEU A 164 14.96 -3.81 22.76
C LEU A 164 15.54 -4.76 21.69
N LEU A 165 16.18 -4.21 20.64
CA LEU A 165 16.84 -5.01 19.61
C LEU A 165 17.97 -5.86 20.21
N THR A 166 18.82 -5.28 21.07
CA THR A 166 19.91 -6.03 21.73
C THR A 166 19.40 -7.10 22.69
N GLU A 167 18.29 -6.85 23.38
CA GLU A 167 17.64 -7.83 24.26
C GLU A 167 17.05 -9.00 23.46
N MET A 168 16.41 -8.72 22.33
CA MET A 168 15.88 -9.75 21.43
C MET A 168 17.00 -10.57 20.76
N GLU A 169 18.11 -9.94 20.39
CA GLU A 169 19.29 -10.62 19.87
C GLU A 169 19.97 -11.52 20.92
N ALA A 170 20.06 -11.04 22.16
CA ALA A 170 20.60 -11.79 23.28
C ALA A 170 19.72 -13.00 23.63
N ALA A 171 18.40 -12.82 23.71
CA ALA A 171 17.46 -13.91 23.96
C ALA A 171 17.56 -15.03 22.89
N HIS A 172 17.77 -14.66 21.63
CA HIS A 172 17.95 -15.64 20.55
C HIS A 172 19.32 -16.33 20.50
N ASN A 173 20.38 -15.68 20.97
CA ASN A 173 21.69 -16.33 21.11
C ASN A 173 21.68 -17.37 22.24
N VAL A 174 20.88 -17.17 23.28
CA VAL A 174 20.71 -18.13 24.39
C VAL A 174 19.92 -19.37 23.95
N ASP A 175 18.86 -19.19 23.15
CA ASP A 175 18.08 -20.31 22.58
C ASP A 175 18.88 -21.22 21.62
N GLN A 176 20.01 -20.74 21.08
CA GLN A 176 20.90 -21.53 20.23
C GLN A 176 22.01 -22.28 21.01
N GLN A 177 22.18 -22.00 22.31
CA GLN A 177 23.27 -22.59 23.12
C GLN A 177 22.84 -23.77 24.01
N GLU A 178 21.55 -24.11 24.09
CA GLU A 178 21.07 -25.32 24.77
C GLU A 178 20.42 -26.33 23.79
N ALA A 179 21.25 -26.99 23.00
CA ALA A 179 20.97 -28.36 22.59
C ALA A 179 22.14 -29.25 23.07
N PRO A 180 22.07 -29.86 24.27
CA PRO A 180 23.02 -30.89 24.61
C PRO A 180 22.86 -32.01 23.58
N ASN A 181 23.97 -32.31 22.90
CA ASN A 181 24.12 -33.40 21.96
C ASN A 181 23.48 -34.67 22.53
N LYS A 182 22.25 -34.98 22.12
CA LYS A 182 21.63 -36.30 22.33
C LYS A 182 22.20 -37.26 21.28
N GLY A 183 23.53 -37.36 21.28
CA GLY A 183 24.26 -38.40 20.59
C GLY A 183 24.16 -39.67 21.42
N MET A 184 23.72 -40.73 20.78
CA MET A 184 23.60 -42.11 21.25
C MET A 184 24.59 -42.44 22.38
N SER A 185 24.10 -42.95 23.51
CA SER A 185 24.99 -43.45 24.55
C SER A 185 25.92 -44.51 23.94
N ALA A 186 27.22 -44.39 24.21
CA ALA A 186 28.24 -45.36 23.83
C ALA A 186 27.89 -46.80 24.27
N ASP A 187 26.95 -46.93 25.20
CA ASP A 187 26.39 -48.16 25.74
C ASP A 187 25.55 -48.96 24.71
N LEU A 188 24.88 -48.30 23.76
CA LEU A 188 24.14 -48.99 22.69
C LEU A 188 25.08 -49.52 21.58
N ALA A 189 26.17 -48.80 21.31
CA ALA A 189 27.16 -49.19 20.31
C ALA A 189 28.09 -50.34 20.77
N ALA A 190 28.19 -50.57 22.08
CA ALA A 190 28.87 -51.73 22.66
C ALA A 190 28.00 -53.00 22.53
N LYS A 191 26.71 -52.92 22.85
CA LYS A 191 25.78 -54.07 22.78
C LYS A 191 25.54 -54.61 21.36
N ILE A 192 25.60 -53.76 20.33
CA ILE A 192 25.43 -54.21 18.94
C ILE A 192 26.66 -54.99 18.44
N ARG A 193 27.86 -54.74 18.99
CA ARG A 193 29.09 -55.47 18.65
C ARG A 193 29.21 -56.85 19.29
N GLU A 194 28.37 -57.16 20.28
CA GLU A 194 28.33 -58.47 20.95
C GLU A 194 27.36 -59.46 20.27
N VAL A 195 26.53 -58.99 19.33
CA VAL A 195 25.44 -59.76 18.70
C VAL A 195 25.70 -60.03 17.19
N LEU A 196 26.81 -59.56 16.64
CA LEU A 196 27.31 -59.91 15.29
C LEU A 196 28.56 -60.78 15.41
#